data_AF-A0A9W8JNJ9-F1
#
_entry.id   AF-A0A9W8JNJ9-F1
#
_cell.length_a   1.000
_cell.length_b   1.000
_cell.length_c   1.000
_cell.angle_alpha   90.00
_cell.angle_beta   90.00
_cell.angle_gamma   90.00
#
_symmetry.space_group_name_H-M   'P 1'
#
loop_
_entity.id
_entity.type
_entity.pdbx_description
1 polymer ?
#
loop_
_entity_poly.entity_id
_entity_poly.type
_entity_poly.pdbx_seq_one_letter_code
_entity_poly.pdbx_strand_id
1 'polypeptide(L)'
;MSNFGLNSQGVYQPFALPTGAGRRPEKVPEEGDRSGSLGFGMTEKEIDERISKAVEAAVEAEVARRLAERERQRQLEEEERSKEVPAAESQVRITRSRSRSPTKERRLPSGVLTPLLQRHKDLDEELKTRLQELEKKYERGTKETALADVLSPVSKKKTGRAYVALARAHSEKGDLQVALDLYRKAETYVPDNVKLKERWILFVVHVFLLKLSHKRTRI
;
A
#
# COMPACT_ATOMS: atom_id res chain seq x y z
N MET A 1 -45.36 -50.03 -11.79
CA MET A 1 -44.75 -51.33 -11.48
C MET A 1 -43.26 -51.11 -11.29
N SER A 2 -42.79 -51.42 -10.10
CA SER A 2 -41.47 -51.13 -9.55
C SER A 2 -40.42 -52.08 -10.11
N ASN A 3 -39.24 -51.58 -10.51
CA ASN A 3 -38.02 -52.38 -10.60
C ASN A 3 -36.87 -51.59 -9.99
N PHE A 4 -36.60 -51.86 -8.72
CA PHE A 4 -35.36 -51.50 -8.04
C PHE A 4 -34.31 -52.55 -8.40
N GLY A 5 -33.20 -52.10 -9.00
CA GLY A 5 -32.02 -52.92 -9.29
C GLY A 5 -30.77 -52.25 -8.74
N LEU A 6 -30.56 -52.38 -7.43
CA LEU A 6 -29.29 -52.13 -6.76
C LEU A 6 -28.29 -53.19 -7.21
N ASN A 7 -27.34 -52.84 -8.07
CA ASN A 7 -26.14 -53.65 -8.30
C ASN A 7 -24.91 -52.87 -7.83
N SER A 8 -24.65 -53.04 -6.54
CA SER A 8 -23.38 -52.74 -5.88
C SER A 8 -22.43 -53.92 -6.12
N GLN A 9 -21.50 -53.75 -7.06
CA GLN A 9 -20.23 -54.48 -7.13
C GLN A 9 -19.17 -53.39 -7.34
N GLY A 10 -18.36 -53.03 -6.36
CA GLY A 10 -17.49 -53.94 -5.61
C GLY A 10 -16.22 -54.23 -6.40
N VAL A 11 -15.52 -53.19 -6.88
CA VAL A 11 -14.14 -53.33 -7.43
C VAL A 11 -13.18 -52.60 -6.50
N TYR A 12 -12.89 -53.27 -5.39
CA TYR A 12 -11.72 -53.01 -4.56
C TYR A 12 -10.49 -53.52 -5.34
N GLN A 13 -9.54 -52.63 -5.67
CA GLN A 13 -8.22 -53.03 -6.18
C GLN A 13 -7.19 -52.84 -5.07
N PRO A 14 -6.60 -53.92 -4.50
CA PRO A 14 -5.46 -53.82 -3.61
C PRO A 14 -4.12 -54.03 -4.35
N PHE A 15 -3.13 -53.24 -3.94
CA PHE A 15 -1.68 -53.42 -3.97
C PHE A 15 -1.00 -54.09 -5.18
N ALA A 16 -0.21 -53.30 -5.90
CA ALA A 16 1.04 -53.76 -6.52
C ALA A 16 2.14 -52.69 -6.33
N LEU A 17 3.00 -52.94 -5.35
CA LEU A 17 4.32 -52.33 -5.19
C LEU A 17 5.26 -52.90 -6.27
N PRO A 18 5.95 -52.10 -7.08
CA PRO A 18 7.22 -52.52 -7.64
C PRO A 18 8.32 -52.29 -6.60
N THR A 19 8.69 -53.37 -5.93
CA THR A 19 10.01 -53.55 -5.32
C THR A 19 11.11 -53.41 -6.38
N GLY A 20 12.13 -52.60 -6.11
CA GLY A 20 13.45 -52.79 -6.71
C GLY A 20 14.09 -51.54 -7.29
N ALA A 21 14.86 -50.81 -6.48
CA ALA A 21 16.24 -50.38 -6.78
C ALA A 21 16.68 -49.35 -5.73
N GLY A 22 17.63 -49.75 -4.89
CA GLY A 22 18.20 -48.90 -3.86
C GLY A 22 18.87 -47.65 -4.44
N ARG A 23 18.57 -46.49 -3.84
CA ARG A 23 19.48 -45.36 -3.83
C ARG A 23 19.63 -44.88 -2.39
N ARG A 24 20.73 -45.34 -1.81
CA ARG A 24 21.40 -44.87 -0.60
C ARG A 24 21.56 -43.33 -0.70
N PRO A 25 21.22 -42.53 0.32
CA PRO A 25 21.69 -41.15 0.36
C PRO A 25 23.18 -41.18 0.66
N GLU A 26 24.01 -40.96 -0.36
CA GLU A 26 25.42 -40.64 -0.15
C GLU A 26 25.51 -39.29 0.54
N LYS A 27 26.01 -39.38 1.78
CA LYS A 27 26.57 -38.31 2.58
C LYS A 27 27.76 -37.74 1.81
N VAL A 28 27.56 -36.63 1.12
CA VAL A 28 28.67 -35.85 0.56
C VAL A 28 29.34 -35.12 1.72
N PRO A 29 30.64 -35.34 1.98
CA PRO A 29 31.38 -34.60 2.99
C PRO A 29 31.58 -33.16 2.52
N GLU A 30 31.15 -32.23 3.37
CA GLU A 30 31.69 -30.88 3.46
C GLU A 30 33.17 -30.96 3.85
N GLU A 31 34.02 -30.31 3.07
CA GLU A 31 35.33 -29.71 3.37
C GLU A 31 35.92 -29.42 1.97
N GLY A 32 36.28 -28.22 1.55
CA GLY A 32 36.62 -26.97 2.22
C GLY A 32 37.71 -26.37 1.34
N ASP A 33 37.65 -25.07 1.00
CA ASP A 33 38.87 -24.25 0.88
C ASP A 33 38.57 -22.77 0.56
N ARG A 34 38.88 -21.95 1.59
CA ARG A 34 39.84 -20.84 1.55
C ARG A 34 39.61 -19.69 0.56
N SER A 35 39.06 -18.62 1.13
CA SER A 35 39.56 -17.24 0.96
C SER A 35 39.08 -16.49 2.20
N GLY A 36 39.87 -16.34 3.27
CA GLY A 36 41.15 -15.68 3.29
C GLY A 36 40.97 -14.32 3.97
N SER A 37 40.92 -14.27 5.31
CA SER A 37 41.26 -13.05 6.03
C SER A 37 41.59 -13.32 7.50
N LEU A 38 42.75 -12.83 7.88
CA LEU A 38 43.44 -13.03 9.14
C LEU A 38 42.77 -12.27 10.30
N GLY A 39 42.68 -12.88 11.49
CA GLY A 39 42.61 -12.11 12.74
C GLY A 39 41.71 -12.67 13.85
N PHE A 40 42.33 -13.40 14.79
CA PHE A 40 41.96 -13.54 16.21
C PHE A 40 40.54 -14.01 16.59
N GLY A 41 40.43 -15.32 16.88
CA GLY A 41 40.19 -15.82 18.24
C GLY A 41 38.92 -15.42 19.03
N MET A 42 37.88 -14.86 18.41
CA MET A 42 36.63 -14.58 19.12
C MET A 42 35.70 -15.79 19.07
N THR A 43 35.23 -16.23 20.24
CA THR A 43 34.23 -17.29 20.31
C THR A 43 32.95 -16.83 19.60
N GLU A 44 32.19 -17.75 19.01
CA GLU A 44 30.95 -17.46 18.27
C GLU A 44 29.98 -16.56 19.07
N LYS A 45 29.96 -16.73 20.40
CA LYS A 45 29.21 -15.88 21.33
C LYS A 45 29.65 -14.41 21.33
N GLU A 46 30.94 -14.15 21.24
CA GLU A 46 31.49 -12.79 21.20
C GLU A 46 31.25 -12.11 19.85
N ILE A 47 31.12 -12.90 18.78
CA ILE A 47 30.71 -12.43 17.46
C ILE A 47 29.22 -12.02 17.50
N ASP A 48 28.37 -12.87 18.06
CA ASP A 48 26.93 -12.58 18.20
C ASP A 48 26.66 -11.35 19.09
N GLU A 49 27.42 -11.19 20.17
CA GLU A 49 27.34 -9.99 21.03
C GLU A 49 27.77 -8.72 20.28
N ARG A 50 28.82 -8.81 19.46
CA ARG A 50 29.28 -7.68 18.62
C ARG A 50 28.29 -7.34 17.52
N ILE A 51 27.68 -8.35 16.90
CA ILE A 51 26.64 -8.15 15.89
C ILE A 51 25.42 -7.50 16.53
N SER A 52 24.96 -8.02 17.68
CA SER A 52 23.82 -7.47 18.41
C SER A 52 24.06 -6.01 18.79
N LYS A 53 25.24 -5.70 19.33
CA LYS A 53 25.63 -4.34 19.71
C LYS A 53 25.78 -3.40 18.52
N ALA A 54 26.28 -3.89 17.38
CA ALA A 54 26.39 -3.10 16.17
C ALA A 54 25.00 -2.80 15.56
N VAL A 55 24.08 -3.76 15.60
CA VAL A 55 22.69 -3.58 15.15
C VAL A 55 21.95 -2.60 16.05
N GLU A 56 22.09 -2.73 17.36
CA GLU A 56 21.49 -1.80 18.33
C GLU A 56 21.99 -0.37 18.12
N ALA A 57 23.31 -0.17 17.99
CA ALA A 57 23.90 1.14 17.72
C ALA A 57 23.45 1.73 16.38
N ALA A 58 23.28 0.90 15.34
CA ALA A 58 22.78 1.36 14.05
C ALA A 58 21.29 1.78 14.12
N VAL A 59 20.48 1.04 14.88
CA VAL A 59 19.06 1.38 15.10
C VAL A 59 18.94 2.65 15.93
N GLU A 60 19.74 2.82 16.99
CA GLU A 60 19.77 4.04 17.79
C GLU A 60 20.18 5.26 16.96
N ALA A 61 21.20 5.13 16.11
CA ALA A 61 21.62 6.19 15.20
C ALA A 61 20.53 6.55 14.18
N GLU A 62 19.82 5.55 13.64
CA GLU A 62 18.72 5.77 12.70
C GLU A 62 17.51 6.43 13.39
N VAL A 63 17.17 6.00 14.61
CA VAL A 63 16.11 6.61 15.42
C VAL A 63 16.46 8.05 15.80
N ALA A 64 17.71 8.31 16.21
CA ALA A 64 18.21 9.64 16.52
C ALA A 64 18.18 10.56 15.28
N ARG A 65 18.59 10.06 14.12
CA ARG A 65 18.53 10.79 12.85
C ARG A 65 17.10 11.13 12.47
N ARG A 66 16.18 10.18 12.64
CA ARG A 66 14.75 10.34 12.32
C ARG A 66 14.04 11.28 13.29
N LEU A 67 14.47 11.32 14.55
CA LEU A 67 14.02 12.31 15.55
C LEU A 67 14.56 13.71 15.24
N ALA A 68 15.85 13.86 14.94
CA ALA A 68 16.46 15.15 14.61
C ALA A 68 15.89 15.76 13.30
N GLU A 69 15.55 14.92 12.31
CA GLU A 69 14.87 15.36 11.09
C GLU A 69 13.44 15.86 11.37
N ARG A 70 12.70 15.16 12.24
CA ARG A 70 11.37 15.58 12.67
C ARG A 70 11.39 16.86 13.52
N GLU A 71 12.46 17.08 14.28
CA GLU A 71 12.67 18.30 15.06
C GLU A 71 13.07 19.49 14.16
N ARG A 72 13.94 19.29 13.16
CA ARG A 72 14.26 20.32 12.16
C ARG A 72 13.03 20.79 11.38
N GLN A 73 12.12 19.88 11.04
CA GLN A 73 10.87 20.26 10.37
C GLN A 73 9.99 21.18 11.23
N ARG A 74 9.91 20.93 12.54
CA ARG A 74 9.18 21.82 13.45
C ARG A 74 9.85 23.17 13.61
N GLN A 75 11.18 23.20 13.68
CA GLN A 75 11.93 24.45 13.74
C GLN A 75 11.77 25.28 12.47
N LEU A 76 11.77 24.67 11.30
CA LEU A 76 11.52 25.36 10.03
C LEU A 76 10.07 25.87 9.93
N GLU A 77 9.09 25.09 10.37
CA GLU A 77 7.68 25.51 10.42
C GLU A 77 7.45 26.67 11.42
N GLU A 78 8.13 26.65 12.57
CA GLU A 78 8.09 27.75 13.55
C GLU A 78 8.86 29.00 13.08
N GLU A 79 9.95 28.81 12.34
CA GLU A 79 10.70 29.90 11.72
C GLU A 79 9.93 30.54 10.55
N GLU A 80 9.22 29.75 9.74
CA GLU A 80 8.28 30.28 8.73
C GLU A 80 7.09 30.99 9.40
N ARG A 81 6.51 30.39 10.44
CA ARG A 81 5.39 31.00 11.18
C ARG A 81 5.78 32.28 11.92
N SER A 82 7.02 32.41 12.39
CA SER A 82 7.53 33.64 13.03
C SER A 82 7.92 34.71 12.01
N LYS A 83 8.35 34.33 10.80
CA LYS A 83 8.57 35.27 9.68
C LYS A 83 7.27 35.76 9.04
N GLU A 84 6.21 34.96 9.08
CA GLU A 84 4.87 35.34 8.58
C GLU A 84 4.04 36.17 9.57
N VAL A 85 4.48 36.34 10.82
CA VAL A 85 3.81 37.19 11.82
C VAL A 85 4.69 38.40 12.22
N PRO A 86 4.84 39.40 11.33
CA PRO A 86 4.99 40.79 11.80
C PRO A 86 4.06 41.76 11.05
N ALA A 87 2.80 41.38 10.78
CA ALA A 87 1.80 42.31 10.25
C ALA A 87 0.47 42.37 11.02
N ALA A 88 0.17 41.40 11.92
CA ALA A 88 -1.12 41.32 12.60
C ALA A 88 -1.13 41.77 14.07
N GLU A 89 0.01 41.85 14.76
CA GLU A 89 0.02 42.19 16.20
C GLU A 89 0.18 43.69 16.51
N SER A 90 0.53 44.53 15.53
CA SER A 90 0.65 45.98 15.70
C SER A 90 -0.71 46.72 15.76
N GLN A 91 -1.83 46.04 15.46
CA GLN A 91 -3.17 46.67 15.47
C GLN A 91 -4.01 46.41 16.72
N VAL A 92 -3.62 45.47 17.60
CA VAL A 92 -4.43 45.12 18.79
C VAL A 92 -4.12 46.01 20.01
N ARG A 93 -3.05 46.81 19.99
CA ARG A 93 -2.65 47.67 21.13
C ARG A 93 -3.05 49.15 21.04
N ILE A 94 -3.69 49.62 19.95
CA ILE A 94 -4.05 51.06 19.78
C ILE A 94 -5.54 51.38 20.02
N THR A 95 -6.41 50.43 20.35
CA THR A 95 -7.87 50.71 20.45
C THR A 95 -8.48 50.54 21.85
N ARG A 96 -7.67 50.53 22.92
CA ARG A 96 -8.19 50.39 24.31
C ARG A 96 -8.43 51.70 25.07
N SER A 97 -8.48 52.84 24.39
CA SER A 97 -8.77 54.11 25.07
C SER A 97 -9.37 55.18 24.15
N ARG A 98 -10.68 55.11 23.89
CA ARG A 98 -11.56 56.29 23.93
C ARG A 98 -13.03 55.93 23.70
N SER A 99 -13.83 56.39 24.66
CA SER A 99 -15.28 56.47 24.65
C SER A 99 -15.82 57.36 23.52
N ARG A 100 -16.99 56.97 22.99
CA ARG A 100 -18.12 57.78 22.50
C ARG A 100 -18.70 57.22 21.20
N SER A 101 -19.93 56.72 21.29
CA SER A 101 -20.86 56.62 20.16
C SER A 101 -21.11 57.99 19.55
N PRO A 102 -21.21 58.08 18.21
CA PRO A 102 -22.49 58.52 17.66
C PRO A 102 -22.97 57.68 16.47
N THR A 103 -24.28 57.49 16.48
CA THR A 103 -25.16 57.06 15.39
C THR A 103 -24.77 57.58 14.01
N LYS A 104 -24.84 56.69 13.00
CA LYS A 104 -25.55 56.84 11.70
C LYS A 104 -24.74 56.30 10.50
N GLU A 105 -25.28 55.23 9.93
CA GLU A 105 -25.31 54.90 8.49
C GLU A 105 -24.00 54.90 7.70
N ARG A 106 -23.22 53.82 7.85
CA ARG A 106 -22.64 53.10 6.70
C ARG A 106 -22.71 51.60 6.97
N ARG A 107 -23.93 51.06 6.99
CA ARG A 107 -24.12 49.61 6.92
C ARG A 107 -23.67 49.19 5.52
N LEU A 108 -22.48 48.60 5.42
CA LEU A 108 -22.13 47.81 4.25
C LEU A 108 -23.30 46.84 4.00
N PRO A 109 -23.84 46.74 2.78
CA PRO A 109 -24.98 45.88 2.51
C PRO A 109 -24.61 44.46 2.96
N SER A 110 -25.37 43.92 3.92
CA SER A 110 -25.14 42.62 4.57
C SER A 110 -25.30 41.41 3.64
N GLY A 111 -25.34 41.65 2.33
CA GLY A 111 -25.52 40.67 1.26
C GLY A 111 -24.28 40.42 0.40
N VAL A 112 -23.15 41.10 0.63
CA VAL A 112 -21.92 40.91 -0.18
C VAL A 112 -20.93 39.98 0.51
N LEU A 113 -20.87 39.99 1.84
CA LEU A 113 -20.01 39.09 2.62
C LEU A 113 -20.58 37.66 2.68
N THR A 114 -21.90 37.52 2.62
CA THR A 114 -22.61 36.24 2.68
C THR A 114 -22.31 35.31 1.49
N PRO A 115 -22.33 35.73 0.22
CA PRO A 115 -22.02 34.82 -0.90
C PRO A 115 -20.54 34.39 -0.94
N LEU A 116 -19.60 35.24 -0.51
CA LEU A 116 -18.19 34.86 -0.40
C LEU A 116 -17.95 33.89 0.77
N LEU A 117 -18.57 34.13 1.92
CA LEU A 117 -18.51 33.23 3.07
C LEU A 117 -19.22 31.90 2.80
N GLN A 118 -20.31 31.91 2.03
CA GLN A 118 -21.02 30.70 1.59
C GLN A 118 -20.10 29.87 0.68
N ARG A 119 -19.47 30.49 -0.33
CA ARG A 119 -18.54 29.80 -1.22
C ARG A 119 -17.35 29.20 -0.48
N HIS A 120 -16.83 29.88 0.55
CA HIS A 120 -15.77 29.32 1.39
C HIS A 120 -16.25 28.10 2.18
N LYS A 121 -17.46 28.13 2.73
CA LYS A 121 -18.03 26.96 3.42
C LYS A 121 -18.26 25.79 2.47
N ASP A 122 -18.82 26.03 1.29
CA ASP A 122 -19.05 25.00 0.28
C ASP A 122 -17.71 24.40 -0.20
N LEU A 123 -16.68 25.25 -0.37
CA LEU A 123 -15.33 24.81 -0.71
C LEU A 123 -14.67 24.01 0.42
N ASP A 124 -14.85 24.42 1.68
CA ASP A 124 -14.35 23.69 2.85
C ASP A 124 -15.06 22.33 3.00
N GLU A 125 -16.34 22.25 2.70
CA GLU A 125 -17.10 20.99 2.67
C GLU A 125 -16.64 20.08 1.52
N GLU A 126 -16.38 20.64 0.33
CA GLU A 126 -15.81 19.92 -0.81
C GLU A 126 -14.39 19.40 -0.48
N LEU A 127 -13.58 20.19 0.20
CA LEU A 127 -12.24 19.78 0.62
C LEU A 127 -12.31 18.69 1.70
N LYS A 128 -13.21 18.81 2.68
CA LYS A 128 -13.42 17.77 3.71
C LYS A 128 -13.90 16.46 3.11
N THR A 129 -14.86 16.51 2.19
CA THR A 129 -15.36 15.31 1.50
C THR A 129 -14.27 14.66 0.65
N ARG A 130 -13.51 15.44 -0.12
CA ARG A 130 -12.35 14.91 -0.87
C ARG A 130 -11.29 14.30 0.04
N LEU A 131 -11.01 14.93 1.17
CA LEU A 131 -10.05 14.44 2.15
C LEU A 131 -10.51 13.10 2.75
N GLN A 132 -11.78 13.00 3.15
CA GLN A 132 -12.37 11.74 3.63
C GLN A 132 -12.37 10.65 2.56
N GLU A 133 -12.66 10.98 1.29
CA GLU A 133 -12.58 10.03 0.20
C GLU A 133 -11.15 9.51 -0.02
N LEU A 134 -10.16 10.41 0.07
CA LEU A 134 -8.76 10.06 -0.06
C LEU A 134 -8.28 9.19 1.10
N GLU A 135 -8.63 9.54 2.33
CA GLU A 135 -8.34 8.72 3.53
C GLU A 135 -8.96 7.33 3.39
N LYS A 136 -10.23 7.25 3.00
CA LYS A 136 -10.91 5.96 2.80
C LYS A 136 -10.26 5.12 1.69
N LYS A 137 -9.82 5.76 0.61
CA LYS A 137 -9.07 5.08 -0.48
C LYS A 137 -7.71 4.58 0.01
N TYR A 138 -7.00 5.41 0.78
CA TYR A 138 -5.68 5.07 1.31
C TYR A 138 -5.75 3.94 2.34
N GLU A 139 -6.64 4.04 3.34
CA GLU A 139 -6.85 2.99 4.33
C GLU A 139 -7.19 1.65 3.69
N ARG A 140 -8.02 1.65 2.63
CA ARG A 140 -8.35 0.42 1.92
C ARG A 140 -7.13 -0.19 1.24
N GLY A 141 -6.29 0.63 0.60
CA GLY A 141 -5.03 0.18 0.00
C GLY A 141 -4.08 -0.41 1.04
N THR A 142 -3.89 0.27 2.17
CA THR A 142 -3.00 -0.18 3.26
C THR A 142 -3.51 -1.46 3.93
N LYS A 143 -4.83 -1.60 4.13
CA LYS A 143 -5.43 -2.84 4.66
C LYS A 143 -5.22 -4.01 3.70
N GLU A 144 -5.32 -3.79 2.39
CA GLU A 144 -5.13 -4.84 1.38
C GLU A 144 -3.65 -5.30 1.31
N THR A 145 -2.68 -4.40 1.46
CA THR A 145 -1.25 -4.77 1.53
C THR A 145 -0.90 -5.48 2.84
N ALA A 146 -1.40 -4.98 3.97
CA ALA A 146 -1.20 -5.63 5.28
C ALA A 146 -1.86 -7.02 5.35
N LEU A 147 -3.04 -7.19 4.73
CA LEU A 147 -3.74 -8.47 4.69
C LEU A 147 -2.98 -9.48 3.82
N ALA A 148 -2.31 -9.05 2.75
CA ALA A 148 -1.43 -9.92 2.01
C ALA A 148 -0.38 -10.52 2.94
N ASP A 149 0.33 -9.73 3.75
CA ASP A 149 1.40 -10.24 4.62
C ASP A 149 0.93 -11.22 5.71
N VAL A 150 -0.27 -11.03 6.26
CA VAL A 150 -0.84 -11.92 7.31
C VAL A 150 -1.30 -13.28 6.76
N LEU A 151 -1.62 -13.37 5.46
CA LEU A 151 -2.13 -14.61 4.88
C LEU A 151 -1.05 -15.68 4.72
N SER A 152 -1.44 -16.95 4.98
CA SER A 152 -0.58 -18.10 4.68
C SER A 152 -0.22 -18.17 3.18
N PRO A 153 0.93 -18.74 2.80
CA PRO A 153 1.34 -18.87 1.39
C PRO A 153 0.31 -19.57 0.50
N VAL A 154 -0.43 -20.53 1.06
CA VAL A 154 -1.49 -21.24 0.34
C VAL A 154 -2.74 -20.36 0.17
N SER A 155 -3.10 -19.59 1.20
CA SER A 155 -4.21 -18.64 1.15
C SER A 155 -3.93 -17.51 0.17
N LYS A 156 -2.71 -16.94 0.19
CA LYS A 156 -2.23 -15.94 -0.79
C LYS A 156 -2.47 -16.40 -2.24
N LYS A 157 -2.08 -17.63 -2.55
CA LYS A 157 -2.27 -18.23 -3.89
C LYS A 157 -3.75 -18.39 -4.25
N LYS A 158 -4.61 -18.77 -3.32
CA LYS A 158 -6.07 -18.89 -3.56
C LYS A 158 -6.71 -17.52 -3.80
N THR A 159 -6.38 -16.55 -2.95
CA THR A 159 -6.88 -15.17 -3.05
C THR A 159 -6.44 -14.51 -4.37
N GLY A 160 -5.16 -14.66 -4.76
CA GLY A 160 -4.67 -14.20 -6.06
C GLY A 160 -5.42 -14.83 -7.24
N ARG A 161 -5.70 -16.14 -7.19
CA ARG A 161 -6.49 -16.82 -8.23
C ARG A 161 -7.92 -16.29 -8.31
N ALA A 162 -8.55 -15.99 -7.17
CA ALA A 162 -9.89 -15.41 -7.13
C ALA A 162 -9.93 -14.02 -7.79
N TYR A 163 -8.96 -13.14 -7.47
CA TYR A 163 -8.86 -11.84 -8.12
C TYR A 163 -8.64 -11.93 -9.63
N VAL A 164 -7.85 -12.88 -10.10
CA VAL A 164 -7.65 -13.12 -11.53
C VAL A 164 -8.93 -13.61 -12.22
N ALA A 165 -9.71 -14.47 -11.57
CA ALA A 165 -10.99 -14.93 -12.11
C ALA A 165 -11.98 -13.77 -12.21
N LEU A 166 -12.06 -12.92 -11.19
CA LEU A 166 -12.88 -11.71 -11.21
C LEU A 166 -12.44 -10.74 -12.31
N ALA A 167 -11.13 -10.53 -12.49
CA ALA A 167 -10.59 -9.66 -13.51
C ALA A 167 -10.98 -10.12 -14.93
N ARG A 168 -11.00 -11.44 -15.18
CA ARG A 168 -11.46 -12.01 -16.44
C ARG A 168 -12.93 -11.75 -16.69
N ALA A 169 -13.78 -11.99 -15.68
CA ALA A 169 -15.21 -11.72 -15.78
C ALA A 169 -15.49 -10.23 -16.09
N HIS A 170 -14.76 -9.31 -15.45
CA HIS A 170 -14.90 -7.87 -15.73
C HIS A 170 -14.33 -7.47 -17.10
N SER A 171 -13.25 -8.12 -17.56
CA SER A 171 -12.72 -7.91 -18.90
C SER A 171 -13.71 -8.33 -19.98
N GLU A 172 -14.35 -9.49 -19.81
CA GLU A 172 -15.38 -10.00 -20.74
C GLU A 172 -16.61 -9.08 -20.78
N LYS A 173 -16.94 -8.46 -19.63
CA LYS A 173 -18.01 -7.48 -19.51
C LYS A 173 -17.70 -6.12 -20.18
N GLY A 174 -16.44 -5.85 -20.52
CA GLY A 174 -15.99 -4.57 -21.08
C GLY A 174 -15.56 -3.54 -20.03
N ASP A 175 -15.57 -3.90 -18.74
CA ASP A 175 -15.11 -3.06 -17.63
C ASP A 175 -13.58 -3.12 -17.49
N LEU A 176 -12.86 -2.67 -18.53
CA LEU A 176 -11.40 -2.82 -18.65
C LEU A 176 -10.63 -2.16 -17.49
N GLN A 177 -11.14 -1.04 -16.97
CA GLN A 177 -10.51 -0.32 -15.86
C GLN A 177 -10.57 -1.13 -14.56
N VAL A 178 -11.73 -1.71 -14.26
CA VAL A 178 -11.93 -2.55 -13.07
C VAL A 178 -11.10 -3.84 -13.17
N ALA A 179 -11.03 -4.42 -14.37
CA ALA A 179 -10.18 -5.58 -14.63
C ALA A 179 -8.70 -5.29 -14.33
N LEU A 180 -8.19 -4.11 -14.72
CA LEU A 180 -6.81 -3.70 -14.41
C LEU A 180 -6.54 -3.57 -12.91
N ASP A 181 -7.46 -2.96 -12.18
CA ASP A 181 -7.33 -2.80 -10.73
C ASP A 181 -7.33 -4.16 -10.02
N LEU A 182 -8.14 -5.11 -10.48
CA LEU A 182 -8.17 -6.48 -9.97
C LEU A 182 -6.86 -7.24 -10.28
N TYR A 183 -6.24 -7.03 -11.44
CA TYR A 183 -4.93 -7.62 -11.74
C TYR A 183 -3.82 -7.07 -10.84
N ARG A 184 -3.81 -5.76 -10.57
CA ARG A 184 -2.88 -5.14 -9.62
C ARG A 184 -3.05 -5.71 -8.22
N LYS A 185 -4.30 -5.90 -7.78
CA LYS A 185 -4.59 -6.58 -6.51
C LYS A 185 -4.11 -8.02 -6.51
N ALA A 186 -4.28 -8.77 -7.60
CA ALA A 186 -3.76 -10.14 -7.65
C ALA A 186 -2.23 -10.20 -7.52
N GLU A 187 -1.52 -9.21 -8.06
CA GLU A 187 -0.05 -9.10 -7.96
C GLU A 187 0.43 -8.89 -6.53
N THR A 188 -0.28 -8.09 -5.70
CA THR A 188 0.12 -7.88 -4.30
C THR A 188 0.05 -9.17 -3.48
N TYR A 189 -0.85 -10.11 -3.81
CA TYR A 189 -0.95 -11.39 -3.12
C TYR A 189 0.03 -12.46 -3.66
N VAL A 190 0.40 -12.41 -4.95
CA VAL A 190 1.26 -13.42 -5.59
C VAL A 190 2.32 -12.76 -6.50
N PRO A 191 3.32 -12.08 -5.92
CA PRO A 191 4.35 -11.38 -6.68
C PRO A 191 5.26 -12.32 -7.49
N ASP A 192 5.40 -13.58 -7.07
CA ASP A 192 6.33 -14.54 -7.68
C ASP A 192 5.76 -15.23 -8.93
N ASN A 193 4.52 -14.94 -9.31
CA ASN A 193 3.88 -15.60 -10.45
C ASN A 193 4.18 -14.88 -11.76
N VAL A 194 5.30 -15.27 -12.40
CA VAL A 194 5.75 -14.69 -13.68
C VAL A 194 4.70 -14.81 -14.79
N LYS A 195 4.01 -15.96 -14.90
CA LYS A 195 2.95 -16.18 -15.91
C LYS A 195 1.76 -15.23 -15.72
N LEU A 196 1.46 -14.86 -14.48
CA LEU A 196 0.45 -13.85 -14.19
C LEU A 196 0.92 -12.48 -14.66
N LYS A 197 2.17 -12.11 -14.35
CA LYS A 197 2.78 -10.84 -14.77
C LYS A 197 2.73 -10.65 -16.27
N GLU A 198 3.19 -11.63 -17.03
CA GLU A 198 3.14 -11.61 -18.50
C GLU A 198 1.72 -11.41 -19.02
N ARG A 199 0.73 -12.12 -18.45
CA ARG A 199 -0.66 -12.06 -18.90
C ARG A 199 -1.27 -10.68 -18.69
N TRP A 200 -1.09 -10.06 -17.53
CA TRP A 200 -1.70 -8.75 -17.29
C TRP A 200 -0.94 -7.62 -18.00
N ILE A 201 0.37 -7.76 -18.22
CA ILE A 201 1.13 -6.85 -19.11
C ILE A 201 0.59 -6.91 -20.53
N LEU A 202 0.38 -8.12 -21.09
CA LEU A 202 -0.25 -8.29 -22.41
C LEU A 202 -1.66 -7.69 -22.44
N PHE A 203 -2.42 -7.83 -21.35
CA PHE A 203 -3.74 -7.21 -21.22
C PHE A 203 -3.66 -5.68 -21.21
N VAL A 204 -2.71 -5.07 -20.50
CA VAL A 204 -2.47 -3.61 -20.54
C VAL A 204 -2.14 -3.15 -21.95
N VAL A 205 -1.25 -3.87 -22.64
CA VAL A 205 -0.91 -3.57 -24.04
C VAL A 205 -2.16 -3.66 -24.92
N HIS A 206 -2.98 -4.69 -24.76
CA HIS A 206 -4.23 -4.85 -25.49
C HIS A 206 -5.19 -3.67 -25.23
N VAL A 207 -5.42 -3.29 -23.97
CA VAL A 207 -6.26 -2.14 -23.60
C VAL A 207 -5.70 -0.84 -24.20
N PHE A 208 -4.39 -0.67 -24.19
CA PHE A 208 -3.73 0.50 -24.76
C PHE A 208 -3.90 0.57 -26.28
N LEU A 209 -3.68 -0.55 -26.99
CA LEU A 209 -3.90 -0.64 -28.44
C LEU A 209 -5.37 -0.39 -28.80
N LEU A 210 -6.31 -0.93 -28.02
CA LEU A 210 -7.74 -0.69 -28.20
C LEU A 210 -8.05 0.82 -28.07
N LYS A 211 -7.48 1.49 -27.06
CA LYS A 211 -7.67 2.92 -26.83
C LYS A 211 -7.06 3.78 -27.95
N LEU A 212 -5.91 3.39 -28.49
CA LEU A 212 -5.29 4.04 -29.65
C LEU A 212 -6.13 3.87 -30.92
N SER A 213 -6.67 2.67 -31.14
CA SER A 213 -7.59 2.39 -32.25
C SER A 213 -8.83 3.29 -32.18
N HIS A 214 -9.51 3.35 -31.02
CA HIS A 214 -10.70 4.18 -30.84
C HIS A 214 -10.43 5.68 -31.04
N LYS A 215 -9.25 6.17 -30.68
CA LYS A 215 -8.86 7.57 -30.94
C LYS A 215 -8.65 7.85 -32.43
N ARG A 216 -8.11 6.89 -33.18
CA ARG A 216 -7.85 7.03 -34.62
C ARG A 216 -9.14 7.05 -35.44
N THR A 217 -10.18 6.35 -35.00
CA THR A 217 -11.49 6.30 -35.70
C THR A 217 -12.41 7.50 -35.38
N ARG A 218 -12.04 8.37 -34.44
CA ARG A 218 -12.80 9.59 -34.06
C ARG A 218 -12.21 10.88 -34.63
N ILE A 219 -11.25 10.77 -35.56
CA ILE A 219 -10.73 11.86 -36.40
C ILE A 219 -11.29 11.63 -37.80
#